data_AF-A0A928MVZ3-F1
#
_entry.id   AF-A0A928MVZ3-F1
#
_cell.length_a   1.000
_cell.length_b   1.000
_cell.length_c   1.000
_cell.angle_alpha   90.00
_cell.angle_beta   90.00
_cell.angle_gamma   90.00
#
_symmetry.space_group_name_H-M   'P 1'
#
loop_
_entity.id
_entity.type
_entity.pdbx_description
1 polymer ?
#
loop_
_entity_poly.entity_id
_entity_poly.type
_entity_poly.pdbx_seq_one_letter_code
_entity_poly.pdbx_strand_id
1 'polypeptide(L)'
;MQLSIDAFGRLTVRVPRTTTDAAIAQFLSNHADWIKKHMPPPDQRIVPLTQGEVYALADRAVKEIPPKVRQFAAEMGVSYGQITIRNQRTRWGSCSGRKNLNFNCLLLLVPEPVMDYVIVHELCHLIHLDHSKAFWATLERFMPDYKTRRAWLDEHGGAIIARLP
;
A
#
# COMPACT_ATOMS: atom_id res chain seq x y z
N MET A 1 32.15 4.23 -8.52
CA MET A 1 31.32 4.36 -7.29
C MET A 1 29.89 4.53 -7.73
N GLN A 2 28.92 3.95 -7.01
CA GLN A 2 27.49 4.12 -7.29
C GLN A 2 26.86 4.91 -6.14
N LEU A 3 26.01 5.86 -6.48
CA LEU A 3 25.26 6.69 -5.54
C LEU A 3 23.77 6.38 -5.67
N SER A 4 23.06 6.24 -4.55
CA SER A 4 21.60 6.10 -4.53
C SER A 4 21.00 6.72 -3.29
N ILE A 5 19.82 7.33 -3.43
CA ILE A 5 18.98 7.80 -2.33
C ILE A 5 17.68 6.99 -2.38
N ASP A 6 17.26 6.42 -1.25
CA ASP A 6 15.97 5.73 -1.16
C ASP A 6 14.85 6.66 -0.66
N ALA A 7 13.60 6.17 -0.71
CA ALA A 7 12.42 6.93 -0.30
C ALA A 7 12.37 7.27 1.21
N PHE A 8 13.24 6.64 2.01
CA PHE A 8 13.42 6.96 3.43
C PHE A 8 14.44 8.09 3.64
N GLY A 9 15.08 8.58 2.57
CA GLY A 9 16.12 9.61 2.62
C GLY A 9 17.50 9.06 2.98
N ARG A 10 17.73 7.74 2.86
CA ARG A 10 19.06 7.16 3.11
C ARG A 10 19.93 7.29 1.86
N LEU A 11 21.04 7.99 2.00
CA LEU A 11 22.10 8.06 1.00
C LEU A 11 23.02 6.83 1.12
N THR A 12 23.10 6.03 0.07
CA THR A 12 24.00 4.88 -0.01
C THR A 12 25.06 5.12 -1.09
N VAL A 13 26.33 4.94 -0.72
CA VAL A 13 27.45 4.94 -1.66
C VAL A 13 28.02 3.52 -1.71
N ARG A 14 28.03 2.90 -2.90
CA ARG A 14 28.70 1.60 -3.13
C ARG A 14 30.03 1.81 -3.82
N VAL A 15 31.10 1.31 -3.21
CA VAL A 15 32.48 1.52 -3.66
C VAL A 15 33.30 0.22 -3.60
N PRO A 16 34.36 0.06 -4.43
CA PRO A 16 35.33 -1.01 -4.23
C PRO A 16 35.95 -0.98 -2.83
N ARG A 17 36.27 -2.15 -2.27
CA ARG A 17 36.86 -2.28 -0.91
C ARG A 17 38.16 -1.50 -0.70
N THR A 18 38.87 -1.19 -1.77
CA THR A 18 40.14 -0.45 -1.76
C THR A 18 39.96 1.07 -1.83
N THR A 19 38.72 1.56 -1.92
CA THR A 19 38.43 3.00 -2.02
C THR A 19 38.69 3.67 -0.67
N THR A 20 39.42 4.78 -0.68
CA THR A 20 39.71 5.57 0.53
C THR A 20 38.56 6.50 0.90
N ASP A 21 38.44 6.86 2.17
CA ASP A 21 37.45 7.83 2.64
C ASP A 21 37.57 9.18 1.94
N ALA A 22 38.79 9.61 1.61
CA ALA A 22 39.02 10.84 0.84
C ALA A 22 38.41 10.77 -0.57
N ALA A 23 38.54 9.63 -1.25
CA ALA A 23 37.93 9.43 -2.56
C ALA A 23 36.40 9.37 -2.48
N ILE A 24 35.85 8.80 -1.40
CA ILE A 24 34.40 8.80 -1.13
C ILE A 24 33.90 10.23 -0.89
N ALA A 25 34.60 11.01 -0.04
CA ALA A 25 34.24 12.40 0.25
C ALA A 25 34.27 13.28 -1.01
N GLN A 26 35.31 13.13 -1.85
CA GLN A 26 35.41 13.84 -3.12
C GLN A 26 34.25 13.45 -4.06
N PHE A 27 33.93 12.16 -4.15
CA PHE A 27 32.81 11.69 -4.95
C PHE A 27 31.47 12.29 -4.49
N LEU A 28 31.23 12.34 -3.18
CA LEU A 28 30.03 12.96 -2.61
C LEU A 28 29.97 14.46 -2.89
N SER A 29 31.09 15.18 -2.73
CA SER A 29 31.17 16.61 -3.02
C SER A 29 30.86 16.91 -4.50
N ASN A 30 31.41 16.11 -5.42
CA ASN A 30 31.14 16.23 -6.86
C ASN A 30 29.67 15.94 -7.22
N HIS A 31 28.90 15.30 -6.34
CA HIS A 31 27.48 14.98 -6.54
C HIS A 31 26.55 15.75 -5.59
N ALA A 32 27.04 16.79 -4.91
CA ALA A 32 26.25 17.53 -3.91
C ALA A 32 24.92 18.08 -4.47
N ASP A 33 24.95 18.65 -5.68
CA ASP A 33 23.73 19.16 -6.34
C ASP A 33 22.75 18.04 -6.70
N TRP A 34 23.28 16.90 -7.15
CA TRP A 34 22.46 15.72 -7.42
C TRP A 34 21.82 15.20 -6.12
N ILE A 35 22.57 15.13 -5.02
CA ILE A 35 22.06 14.71 -3.71
C ILE A 35 20.96 15.66 -3.26
N LYS A 36 21.20 16.97 -3.29
CA LYS A 36 20.20 17.97 -2.87
C LYS A 36 18.92 17.90 -3.71
N LYS A 37 19.04 17.67 -5.02
CA LYS A 37 17.90 17.54 -5.94
C LYS A 37 17.06 16.27 -5.70
N HIS A 38 17.69 15.16 -5.32
CA HIS A 38 17.03 13.87 -5.19
C HIS A 38 16.74 13.45 -3.74
N MET A 39 17.22 14.22 -2.75
CA MET A 39 16.89 14.00 -1.35
C MET A 39 15.43 14.37 -1.10
N PRO A 40 14.58 13.43 -0.65
CA PRO A 40 13.22 13.78 -0.26
C PRO A 40 13.28 14.78 0.91
N PRO A 41 12.49 15.87 0.85
CA PRO A 41 12.41 16.81 1.96
C PRO A 41 11.82 16.08 3.18
N PRO A 42 12.13 16.54 4.41
CA PRO A 42 11.80 15.79 5.63
C PRO A 42 10.33 15.39 5.78
N ASP A 43 9.42 16.23 5.30
CA ASP A 43 7.97 16.05 5.28
C ASP A 43 7.47 15.03 4.24
N GLN A 44 8.29 14.70 3.24
CA GLN A 44 7.98 13.72 2.19
C GLN A 44 8.74 12.40 2.37
N ARG A 45 9.54 12.27 3.43
CA ARG A 45 10.24 11.02 3.75
C ARG A 45 9.24 9.99 4.23
N ILE A 46 9.32 8.79 3.68
CA ILE A 46 8.56 7.66 4.19
C ILE A 46 9.12 7.30 5.57
N VAL A 47 8.26 7.21 6.58
CA VAL A 47 8.64 6.75 7.92
C VAL A 47 8.26 5.27 8.03
N PRO A 48 9.25 4.36 8.15
CA PRO A 48 8.99 2.95 8.37
C PRO A 48 8.18 2.73 9.65
N LEU A 49 7.22 1.83 9.58
CA LEU A 49 6.53 1.29 10.75
C LEU A 49 7.44 0.27 11.41
N THR A 50 7.45 0.29 12.74
CA THR A 50 8.00 -0.78 13.56
C THR A 50 7.11 -2.02 13.47
N GLN A 51 7.68 -3.19 13.81
CA GLN A 51 6.93 -4.43 13.88
C GLN A 51 5.75 -4.35 14.86
N GLY A 52 5.92 -3.65 15.99
CA GLY A 52 4.87 -3.42 16.99
C GLY A 52 3.70 -2.58 16.46
N GLU A 53 3.99 -1.52 15.69
CA GLU A 53 2.93 -0.71 15.05
C GLU A 53 2.16 -1.50 14.01
N VAL A 54 2.83 -2.36 13.23
CA VAL A 54 2.16 -3.24 12.27
C VAL A 54 1.24 -4.23 12.97
N TYR A 55 1.65 -4.79 14.12
CA TYR A 55 0.78 -5.67 14.91
C TYR A 55 -0.40 -4.91 15.51
N ALA A 56 -0.19 -3.72 16.05
CA ALA A 56 -1.28 -2.87 16.55
C ALA A 56 -2.30 -2.54 15.45
N LEU A 57 -1.84 -2.26 14.22
CA LEU A 57 -2.71 -2.07 13.06
C LEU A 57 -3.47 -3.34 12.71
N ALA A 58 -2.82 -4.51 12.74
CA ALA A 58 -3.48 -5.78 12.46
C ALA A 58 -4.58 -6.09 13.49
N ASP A 59 -4.30 -5.91 14.78
CA ASP A 59 -5.25 -6.14 15.87
C ASP A 59 -6.48 -5.23 15.76
N ARG A 60 -6.26 -3.97 15.37
CA ARG A 60 -7.35 -3.03 15.08
C ARG A 60 -8.12 -3.43 13.83
N ALA A 61 -7.43 -3.78 12.74
CA ALA A 61 -8.05 -4.10 11.46
C ALA A 61 -8.95 -5.35 11.57
N VAL A 62 -8.61 -6.32 12.42
CA VAL A 62 -9.46 -7.48 12.73
C VAL A 62 -10.82 -7.06 13.33
N LYS A 63 -10.88 -5.93 14.02
CA LYS A 63 -12.11 -5.40 14.64
C LYS A 63 -12.86 -4.47 13.69
N GLU A 64 -12.14 -3.63 12.94
CA GLU A 64 -12.71 -2.53 12.15
C GLU A 64 -13.15 -2.95 10.73
N ILE A 65 -12.42 -3.84 10.05
CA ILE A 65 -12.69 -4.20 8.65
C ILE A 65 -13.89 -5.17 8.52
N PRO A 66 -14.00 -6.27 9.31
CA PRO A 66 -15.08 -7.24 9.11
C PRO A 66 -16.51 -6.68 9.23
N PRO A 67 -16.82 -5.72 10.14
CA PRO A 67 -18.12 -5.06 10.14
C PRO A 67 -18.46 -4.36 8.81
N LYS A 68 -17.52 -3.63 8.21
CA LYS A 68 -17.69 -2.97 6.91
C LYS A 68 -17.90 -3.98 5.80
N VAL A 69 -17.10 -5.06 5.78
CA VAL A 69 -17.27 -6.15 4.81
C VAL A 69 -18.67 -6.77 4.91
N ARG A 70 -19.18 -7.02 6.13
CA ARG A 70 -20.55 -7.54 6.33
C ARG A 70 -21.61 -6.59 5.79
N GLN A 71 -21.47 -5.30 6.06
CA GLN A 71 -22.40 -4.29 5.59
C GLN A 71 -22.47 -4.27 4.06
N PHE A 72 -21.33 -4.06 3.38
CA PHE A 72 -21.30 -4.02 1.93
C PHE A 72 -21.70 -5.35 1.29
N ALA A 73 -21.32 -6.49 1.89
CA ALA A 73 -21.75 -7.80 1.38
C ALA A 73 -23.28 -7.95 1.43
N ALA A 74 -23.93 -7.46 2.50
CA ALA A 74 -25.39 -7.46 2.61
C ALA A 74 -26.04 -6.53 1.57
N GLU A 75 -25.51 -5.32 1.39
CA GLU A 75 -25.99 -4.37 0.37
C GLU A 75 -25.84 -4.92 -1.06
N MET A 76 -24.76 -5.66 -1.31
CA MET A 76 -24.48 -6.31 -2.61
C MET A 76 -25.20 -7.64 -2.80
N GLY A 77 -25.81 -8.20 -1.75
CA GLY A 77 -26.48 -9.51 -1.79
C GLY A 77 -25.51 -10.69 -2.03
N VAL A 78 -24.27 -10.60 -1.54
CA VAL A 78 -23.23 -11.64 -1.73
C VAL A 78 -22.85 -12.31 -0.41
N SER A 79 -22.43 -13.57 -0.50
CA SER A 79 -21.84 -14.31 0.62
C SER A 79 -20.36 -14.58 0.36
N TYR A 80 -19.58 -14.57 1.44
CA TYR A 80 -18.14 -14.78 1.43
C TYR A 80 -17.73 -15.83 2.48
N GLY A 81 -16.51 -16.35 2.34
CA GLY A 81 -15.92 -17.32 3.26
C GLY A 81 -15.25 -16.62 4.45
N GLN A 82 -13.98 -16.94 4.69
CA GLN A 82 -13.21 -16.33 5.77
C GLN A 82 -12.67 -14.95 5.36
N ILE A 83 -12.63 -14.03 6.33
CA ILE A 83 -11.88 -12.78 6.22
C ILE A 83 -10.56 -12.97 6.95
N THR A 84 -9.44 -12.63 6.32
CA THR A 84 -8.15 -12.58 7.00
C THR A 84 -7.44 -11.24 6.83
N ILE A 85 -6.88 -10.73 7.92
CA ILE A 85 -6.03 -9.55 7.91
C ILE A 85 -4.58 -9.96 7.70
N ARG A 86 -3.89 -9.28 6.77
CA ARG A 86 -2.51 -9.53 6.36
C ARG A 86 -1.72 -8.21 6.32
N ASN A 87 -0.41 -8.29 6.15
CA ASN A 87 0.51 -7.16 5.99
C ASN A 87 1.36 -7.35 4.72
N GLN A 88 0.69 -7.45 3.57
CA GLN A 88 1.34 -7.81 2.31
C GLN A 88 2.05 -6.62 1.66
N ARG A 89 3.16 -6.88 0.98
CA ARG A 89 3.97 -5.85 0.28
C ARG A 89 3.52 -5.53 -1.15
N THR A 90 2.54 -6.26 -1.68
CA THR A 90 2.19 -6.20 -3.11
C THR A 90 0.71 -5.99 -3.39
N ARG A 91 -0.15 -5.97 -2.36
CA ARG A 91 -1.60 -5.85 -2.55
C ARG A 91 -2.31 -5.29 -1.32
N TRP A 92 -3.45 -4.67 -1.58
CA TRP A 92 -4.37 -4.11 -0.57
C TRP A 92 -5.45 -5.08 -0.14
N GLY A 93 -5.88 -5.96 -1.06
CA GLY A 93 -6.81 -7.04 -0.81
C GLY A 93 -6.59 -8.20 -1.77
N SER A 94 -7.33 -9.29 -1.55
CA SER A 94 -7.51 -10.34 -2.56
C SER A 94 -8.71 -11.23 -2.22
N CYS A 95 -9.45 -11.66 -3.24
CA CYS A 95 -10.42 -12.73 -3.15
C CYS A 95 -9.87 -14.03 -3.77
N SER A 96 -10.06 -15.15 -3.08
CA SER A 96 -9.73 -16.49 -3.61
C SER A 96 -10.93 -17.12 -4.33
N GLY A 97 -10.69 -18.14 -5.16
CA GLY A 97 -11.78 -18.92 -5.78
C GLY A 97 -12.69 -19.64 -4.79
N ARG A 98 -12.27 -19.80 -3.52
CA ARG A 98 -13.09 -20.31 -2.41
C ARG A 98 -13.86 -19.22 -1.67
N LYS A 99 -13.94 -18.00 -2.24
CA LYS A 99 -14.61 -16.83 -1.66
C LYS A 99 -14.02 -16.33 -0.33
N ASN A 100 -12.80 -16.74 0.03
CA ASN A 100 -12.08 -16.12 1.16
C ASN A 100 -11.53 -14.77 0.73
N LEU A 101 -11.64 -13.78 1.61
CA LEU A 101 -11.20 -12.41 1.41
C LEU A 101 -9.99 -12.15 2.31
N ASN A 102 -8.93 -11.56 1.74
CA ASN A 102 -7.80 -11.05 2.50
C ASN A 102 -7.77 -9.53 2.38
N PHE A 103 -7.42 -8.84 3.46
CA PHE A 103 -7.25 -7.40 3.50
C PHE A 103 -5.93 -7.02 4.19
N ASN A 104 -5.31 -5.95 3.71
CA ASN A 104 -4.08 -5.42 4.29
C ASN A 104 -4.40 -4.57 5.54
N CYS A 105 -3.71 -4.79 6.66
CA CYS A 105 -3.91 -4.01 7.89
C CYS A 105 -3.58 -2.52 7.69
N LEU A 106 -2.75 -2.18 6.71
CA LEU A 106 -2.45 -0.79 6.36
C LEU A 106 -3.66 -0.04 5.78
N LEU A 107 -4.78 -0.71 5.47
CA LEU A 107 -6.03 -0.02 5.13
C LEU A 107 -6.53 0.89 6.26
N LEU A 108 -6.06 0.72 7.49
CA LEU A 108 -6.34 1.67 8.56
C LEU A 108 -5.53 2.99 8.47
N LEU A 109 -4.60 3.09 7.52
CA LEU A 109 -3.81 4.29 7.26
C LEU A 109 -4.27 5.06 6.02
N VAL A 110 -5.28 4.56 5.30
CA VAL A 110 -5.87 5.23 4.14
C VAL A 110 -7.17 5.94 4.57
N PRO A 111 -7.62 6.99 3.84
CA PRO A 111 -8.94 7.56 4.07
C PRO A 111 -10.02 6.49 4.02
N GLU A 112 -11.00 6.58 4.92
CA GLU A 112 -12.08 5.59 5.02
C GLU A 112 -12.79 5.30 3.67
N PRO A 113 -13.09 6.30 2.80
CA PRO A 113 -13.68 6.01 1.49
C PRO A 113 -12.80 5.13 0.59
N VAL A 114 -11.47 5.24 0.71
CA VAL A 114 -10.51 4.42 -0.04
C VAL A 114 -10.46 3.00 0.51
N MET A 115 -10.55 2.83 1.84
CA MET A 115 -10.70 1.51 2.44
C MET A 115 -11.99 0.83 1.97
N ASP A 116 -13.10 1.55 1.97
CA ASP A 116 -14.38 1.04 1.47
C ASP A 116 -14.27 0.62 0.00
N TYR A 117 -13.53 1.38 -0.83
CA TYR A 117 -13.26 1.00 -2.22
C TYR A 117 -12.56 -0.35 -2.33
N VAL A 118 -11.52 -0.60 -1.53
CA VAL A 118 -10.83 -1.89 -1.53
C VAL A 118 -11.78 -3.00 -1.07
N ILE A 119 -12.61 -2.75 -0.05
CA ILE A 119 -13.60 -3.74 0.42
C ILE A 119 -14.60 -4.10 -0.70
N VAL A 120 -15.21 -3.10 -1.33
CA VAL A 120 -16.20 -3.33 -2.41
C VAL A 120 -15.53 -3.97 -3.62
N HIS A 121 -14.28 -3.62 -3.93
CA HIS A 121 -13.49 -4.27 -4.98
C HIS A 121 -13.35 -5.77 -4.73
N GLU A 122 -12.95 -6.18 -3.53
CA GLU A 122 -12.82 -7.60 -3.19
C GLU A 122 -14.17 -8.33 -3.15
N LEU A 123 -15.25 -7.64 -2.76
CA LEU A 123 -16.60 -8.21 -2.82
C LEU A 123 -17.10 -8.36 -4.27
N CYS A 124 -16.73 -7.46 -5.19
CA CYS A 124 -17.03 -7.61 -6.61
C CYS A 124 -16.40 -8.88 -7.18
N HIS A 125 -15.24 -9.31 -6.66
CA HIS A 125 -14.63 -10.58 -7.05
C HIS A 125 -15.45 -11.83 -6.70
N LEU A 126 -16.44 -11.72 -5.80
CA LEU A 126 -17.37 -12.83 -5.51
C LEU A 126 -18.38 -13.06 -6.63
N ILE A 127 -18.54 -12.08 -7.54
CA ILE A 127 -19.44 -12.10 -8.69
C ILE A 127 -18.64 -12.29 -9.98
N HIS A 128 -17.52 -11.57 -10.11
CA HIS A 128 -16.65 -11.58 -11.28
C HIS A 128 -15.18 -11.80 -10.87
N LEU A 129 -14.62 -12.98 -11.16
CA LEU A 129 -13.26 -13.35 -10.76
C LEU A 129 -12.15 -12.62 -11.54
N ASP A 130 -12.52 -11.78 -12.51
CA ASP A 130 -11.62 -10.97 -13.34
C ASP A 130 -11.95 -9.48 -13.22
N HIS A 131 -11.17 -8.62 -13.89
CA HIS A 131 -11.43 -7.19 -14.02
C HIS A 131 -12.08 -6.83 -15.36
N SER A 132 -13.01 -7.66 -15.83
CA SER A 132 -13.76 -7.43 -17.08
C SER A 132 -14.66 -6.18 -17.00
N LYS A 133 -15.25 -5.80 -18.14
CA LYS A 133 -16.25 -4.71 -18.17
C LYS A 133 -17.41 -4.96 -17.20
N ALA A 134 -17.81 -6.22 -17.01
CA ALA A 134 -18.87 -6.58 -16.07
C ALA A 134 -18.45 -6.34 -14.61
N PHE A 135 -17.19 -6.63 -14.26
CA PHE A 135 -16.63 -6.29 -12.94
C PHE A 135 -16.74 -4.79 -12.67
N TRP A 136 -16.25 -3.95 -13.59
CA TRP A 136 -16.24 -2.50 -13.40
C TRP A 136 -17.65 -1.90 -13.37
N ALA A 137 -18.58 -2.42 -14.18
CA ALA A 137 -19.98 -2.01 -14.13
C ALA A 137 -20.64 -2.36 -12.79
N THR A 138 -20.35 -3.55 -12.24
CA THR A 138 -20.82 -3.95 -10.90
C THR A 138 -20.24 -3.05 -9.82
N LEU A 139 -18.94 -2.76 -9.87
CA LEU A 139 -18.30 -1.86 -8.91
C LEU A 139 -18.88 -0.44 -8.98
N GLU A 140 -19.06 0.12 -10.17
CA GLU A 140 -19.63 1.46 -10.38
C GLU A 140 -21.07 1.56 -9.89
N ARG A 141 -21.85 0.48 -10.00
CA ARG A 141 -23.23 0.42 -9.47
C ARG A 141 -23.28 0.60 -7.94
N PHE A 142 -22.35 0.00 -7.21
CA PHE A 142 -22.29 0.09 -5.74
C PHE A 142 -21.43 1.27 -5.25
N MET A 143 -20.51 1.74 -6.08
CA MET A 143 -19.59 2.83 -5.76
C MET A 143 -19.33 3.71 -6.99
N PRO A 144 -20.23 4.67 -7.29
CA PRO A 144 -20.11 5.49 -8.50
C PRO A 144 -18.82 6.34 -8.56
N ASP A 145 -18.26 6.68 -7.40
CA ASP A 145 -17.03 7.46 -7.25
C ASP A 145 -15.75 6.59 -7.14
N TYR A 146 -15.82 5.29 -7.48
CA TYR A 146 -14.68 4.36 -7.33
C TYR A 146 -13.42 4.84 -8.07
N LYS A 147 -13.56 5.55 -9.19
CA LYS A 147 -12.43 6.05 -9.99
C LYS A 147 -11.59 7.05 -9.19
N THR A 148 -12.22 7.93 -8.42
CA THR A 148 -11.54 8.90 -7.55
C THR A 148 -10.81 8.19 -6.42
N ARG A 149 -11.47 7.21 -5.79
CA ARG A 149 -10.89 6.41 -4.69
C ARG A 149 -9.71 5.57 -5.16
N ARG A 150 -9.84 4.96 -6.34
CA ARG A 150 -8.77 4.21 -7.01
C ARG A 150 -7.59 5.13 -7.34
N ALA A 151 -7.84 6.30 -7.93
CA ALA A 151 -6.78 7.25 -8.26
C ALA A 151 -5.98 7.66 -7.01
N TRP A 152 -6.67 7.91 -5.90
CA TRP A 152 -5.99 8.17 -4.62
C TRP A 152 -5.10 7.01 -4.19
N LEU A 153 -5.60 5.77 -4.30
CA LEU A 153 -4.84 4.57 -3.91
C LEU A 153 -3.63 4.32 -4.83
N ASP A 154 -3.78 4.58 -6.12
CA ASP A 154 -2.70 4.47 -7.12
C ASP A 154 -1.60 5.52 -6.85
N GLU A 155 -1.97 6.73 -6.43
CA GLU A 155 -1.04 7.82 -6.11
C GLU A 155 -0.33 7.63 -4.76
N HIS A 156 -1.06 7.27 -3.69
CA HIS A 156 -0.55 7.29 -2.32
C HIS A 156 -0.20 5.89 -1.79
N GLY A 157 -0.79 4.84 -2.36
CA GLY A 157 -0.75 3.50 -1.77
C GLY A 157 0.65 2.90 -1.73
N GLY A 158 1.46 3.13 -2.76
CA GLY A 158 2.85 2.66 -2.81
C GLY A 158 3.67 3.18 -1.63
N ALA A 159 3.53 4.47 -1.29
CA ALA A 159 4.25 5.09 -0.18
C ALA A 159 3.83 4.51 1.19
N ILE A 160 2.55 4.15 1.34
CA ILE A 160 2.04 3.55 2.58
C ILE A 160 2.55 2.12 2.74
N ILE A 161 2.49 1.29 1.68
CA ILE A 161 3.02 -0.09 1.72
C ILE A 161 4.53 -0.10 1.98
N ALA A 162 5.27 0.87 1.43
CA ALA A 162 6.70 1.01 1.64
C ALA A 162 7.08 1.24 3.12
N ARG A 163 6.12 1.58 3.99
CA ARG A 163 6.34 1.70 5.43
C ARG A 163 6.49 0.35 6.13
N LEU A 164 6.13 -0.78 5.52
CA LEU A 164 6.27 -2.09 6.17
C LEU A 164 7.76 -2.44 6.44
N PRO A 165 8.10 -2.92 7.65
CA PRO A 165 9.45 -3.31 8.03
C PRO A 165 9.95 -4.52 7.25
#